data_AF-A0A9W7EXU3-F1
#
_entry.id   AF-A0A9W7EXU3-F1
#
_cell.length_a   1.000
_cell.length_b   1.000
_cell.length_c   1.000
_cell.angle_alpha   90.00
_cell.angle_beta   90.00
_cell.angle_gamma   90.00
#
_symmetry.space_group_name_H-M   'P 1'
#
loop_
_entity.id
_entity.type
_entity.pdbx_description
1 polymer ?
#
loop_
_entity_poly.entity_id
_entity_poly.type
_entity_poly.pdbx_seq_one_letter_code
_entity_poly.pdbx_strand_id
1 'polypeptide(L)'
;MSNPSLFRPLPCLIISNQVETATNSEEMSKTIGFSVLQSTNRTLSSSAGTLSKISGDINIRSRKKTFATLRLGICLFVSYFDILTDLLVSKSYYDAGDFSTAYATGGFIAVAVIIQASLIFVNCKNKPLRVRLARSFLALLGLGPLVEGFYLLHENNSDSNLLISQQAIYSTVRSVEVICESFPEAAIQLIKSMNQEVGSPIQAIRIISIISSIVSGTYIITDNNFQAHRPVKYRQSRNDPFYNWKTKAGPRESATQFMGMFIAMLSYFCQFVLTIALVLLSAPPYRNMFLLLIAFELLTIYCYKASDRELFGVAVIGHPSFANSYLIPIFITTLYYVLACLCPVMISASPLQLGPRPFSGIILWRLLTNGFVIFFILEVIDNEIILSTSCVMELYAYTMAGVAVGLWMFLSNCDKDFDVKLLFQKKSGKKQISDCWQDDKIWSFPDCISKEHERWYLVNLVHPLYLPFEDVTLLIENLAKKYEDRSVERPEWLGYDIDEREAAGFIDRIKCIYEFKGVDGAEGDIIDNSLNRLFGDGVHGGYMAKARTGEKYKKKETSIKRKVSGSKIAARGFLPQPPSGF
;
A
#
# COMPACT_ATOMS: atom_id res chain seq x y z
N MET A 1 -20.37 21.42 -35.69
CA MET A 1 -19.85 22.78 -35.44
C MET A 1 -18.49 22.65 -34.78
N SER A 2 -17.45 22.76 -35.60
CA SER A 2 -16.04 22.61 -35.28
C SER A 2 -15.49 23.91 -34.68
N ASN A 3 -14.76 23.82 -33.57
CA ASN A 3 -14.06 24.96 -33.00
C ASN A 3 -12.56 24.62 -32.87
N PRO A 4 -11.68 25.19 -33.72
CA PRO A 4 -10.23 25.08 -33.57
C PRO A 4 -9.63 26.42 -33.14
N SER A 5 -8.89 26.46 -32.04
CA SER A 5 -7.93 27.54 -31.80
C SER A 5 -6.82 27.09 -30.85
N LEU A 6 -5.78 26.53 -31.45
CA LEU A 6 -4.43 26.40 -30.92
C LEU A 6 -3.59 27.58 -31.45
N PHE A 7 -2.48 27.87 -30.75
CA PHE A 7 -1.40 28.84 -31.03
C PHE A 7 -1.47 30.20 -30.32
N ARG A 8 -0.68 30.32 -29.24
CA ARG A 8 -0.10 31.58 -28.76
C ARG A 8 1.34 31.70 -29.31
N PRO A 9 1.77 32.88 -29.81
CA PRO A 9 3.16 33.10 -30.22
C PRO A 9 4.06 33.46 -29.02
N LEU A 10 5.34 33.06 -29.11
CA LEU A 10 6.44 33.45 -28.24
C LEU A 10 6.81 34.94 -28.41
N PRO A 11 7.32 35.63 -27.38
CA PRO A 11 7.71 37.03 -27.47
C PRO A 11 9.04 37.22 -28.22
N CYS A 12 9.01 38.12 -29.22
CA CYS A 12 10.19 38.65 -29.90
C CYS A 12 11.02 39.54 -28.95
N LEU A 13 12.32 39.28 -28.90
CA LEU A 13 13.33 40.17 -28.32
C LEU A 13 13.49 41.40 -29.21
N ILE A 14 13.12 42.57 -28.69
CA ILE A 14 13.40 43.88 -29.30
C ILE A 14 14.77 44.32 -28.79
N ILE A 15 15.77 44.36 -29.68
CA ILE A 15 17.06 45.01 -29.41
C ILE A 15 16.94 46.44 -29.94
N SER A 16 16.94 47.43 -29.04
CA SER A 16 16.96 48.84 -29.38
C SER A 16 18.38 49.28 -29.75
N ASN A 17 18.56 49.79 -30.96
CA ASN A 17 19.75 50.53 -31.37
C ASN A 17 19.77 51.90 -30.69
N GLN A 18 20.84 52.21 -29.94
CA GLN A 18 21.30 53.57 -29.76
C GLN A 18 22.75 53.68 -30.21
N VAL A 19 22.96 54.56 -31.17
CA VAL A 19 24.27 55.01 -31.67
C VAL A 19 24.33 56.48 -31.33
N GLU A 20 25.29 56.90 -30.50
CA GLU A 20 25.88 58.23 -30.59
C GLU A 20 27.28 58.25 -29.94
N THR A 21 28.27 58.42 -30.82
CA THR A 21 29.56 59.13 -30.71
C THR A 21 30.38 59.07 -29.42
N ALA A 22 31.55 58.40 -29.50
CA ALA A 22 32.79 58.89 -28.89
C ALA A 22 34.02 58.34 -29.63
N THR A 23 34.90 59.26 -30.01
CA THR A 23 36.23 59.06 -30.62
C THR A 23 37.20 58.33 -29.69
N ASN A 24 37.86 57.30 -30.25
CA ASN A 24 39.04 56.51 -29.79
C ASN A 24 38.75 55.00 -29.91
N SER A 25 38.57 54.50 -31.14
CA SER A 25 37.89 53.21 -31.40
C SER A 25 38.78 52.02 -31.79
N GLU A 26 40.11 52.12 -31.82
CA GLU A 26 40.92 50.98 -32.32
C GLU A 26 41.54 50.08 -31.24
N GLU A 27 41.99 50.63 -30.11
CA GLU A 27 42.50 49.82 -28.99
C GLU A 27 41.40 49.35 -28.02
N MET A 28 40.35 50.15 -27.83
CA MET A 28 39.22 49.80 -26.97
C MET A 28 38.32 48.73 -27.63
N SER A 29 38.20 48.74 -28.97
CA SER A 29 37.45 47.71 -29.71
C SER A 29 38.11 46.33 -29.64
N LYS A 30 39.44 46.24 -29.55
CA LYS A 30 40.14 44.95 -29.41
C LYS A 30 39.99 44.38 -28.00
N THR A 31 40.04 45.23 -26.98
CA THR A 31 39.89 44.80 -25.57
C THR A 31 38.43 44.46 -25.21
N ILE A 32 37.47 45.21 -25.74
CA ILE A 32 36.03 44.91 -25.58
C ILE A 32 35.64 43.67 -26.40
N GLY A 33 36.17 43.53 -27.63
CA GLY A 33 35.92 42.34 -28.44
C GLY A 33 36.41 41.05 -27.77
N PHE A 34 37.57 41.09 -27.11
CA PHE A 34 38.12 39.93 -26.42
C PHE A 34 37.36 39.57 -25.13
N SER A 35 36.94 40.58 -24.34
CA SER A 35 36.17 40.35 -23.11
C SER A 35 34.74 39.88 -23.40
N VAL A 36 34.11 40.39 -24.46
CA VAL A 36 32.79 39.93 -24.95
C VAL A 36 32.90 38.52 -25.52
N LEU A 37 33.92 38.19 -26.31
CA LEU A 37 34.13 36.81 -26.79
C LEU A 37 34.38 35.82 -25.64
N GLN A 38 35.12 36.23 -24.60
CA GLN A 38 35.39 35.39 -23.44
C GLN A 38 34.16 35.20 -22.54
N SER A 39 33.31 36.23 -22.39
CA SER A 39 32.04 36.12 -21.66
C SER A 39 31.01 35.27 -22.43
N THR A 40 30.97 35.39 -23.76
CA THR A 40 30.11 34.59 -24.65
C THR A 40 30.54 33.12 -24.65
N ASN A 41 31.85 32.83 -24.66
CA ASN A 41 32.36 31.46 -24.53
C ASN A 41 32.08 30.84 -23.15
N ARG A 42 32.08 31.62 -22.07
CA ARG A 42 31.69 31.15 -20.72
C ARG A 42 30.18 30.88 -20.60
N THR A 43 29.34 31.68 -21.24
CA THR A 43 27.89 31.44 -21.28
C THR A 43 27.53 30.27 -22.18
N LEU A 44 28.22 30.08 -23.31
CA LEU A 44 28.08 28.91 -24.18
C LEU A 44 28.52 27.61 -23.48
N SER A 45 29.64 27.62 -22.75
CA SER A 45 30.10 26.42 -22.02
C SER A 45 29.19 26.09 -20.82
N SER A 46 28.68 27.10 -20.11
CA SER A 46 27.65 26.96 -19.07
C SER A 46 26.33 26.40 -19.63
N SER A 47 25.91 26.89 -20.79
CA SER A 47 24.69 26.44 -21.46
C SER A 47 24.83 25.02 -22.01
N ALA A 48 25.99 24.66 -22.55
CA ALA A 48 26.30 23.31 -23.01
C ALA A 48 26.32 22.30 -21.84
N GLY A 49 26.88 22.68 -20.69
CA GLY A 49 26.82 21.87 -19.46
C GLY A 49 25.38 21.66 -18.98
N THR A 50 24.54 22.69 -19.07
CA THR A 50 23.13 22.63 -18.69
C THR A 50 22.32 21.76 -19.66
N LEU A 51 22.54 21.89 -20.97
CA LEU A 51 21.88 21.06 -22.00
C LEU A 51 22.32 19.60 -21.94
N SER A 52 23.60 19.33 -21.66
CA SER A 52 24.11 17.98 -21.41
C SER A 52 23.42 17.34 -20.20
N LYS A 53 23.27 18.11 -19.11
CA LYS A 53 22.55 17.67 -17.90
C LYS A 53 21.07 17.42 -18.17
N ILE A 54 20.41 18.32 -18.91
CA ILE A 54 19.00 18.17 -19.32
C ILE A 54 18.81 16.95 -20.23
N SER A 55 19.69 16.76 -21.22
CA SER A 55 19.66 15.60 -22.13
C SER A 55 19.88 14.29 -21.37
N GLY A 56 20.83 14.28 -20.42
CA GLY A 56 21.04 13.16 -19.50
C GLY A 56 19.79 12.86 -18.67
N ASP A 57 19.17 13.88 -18.08
CA ASP A 57 17.96 13.73 -17.27
C ASP A 57 16.74 13.26 -18.08
N ILE A 58 16.59 13.73 -19.33
CA ILE A 58 15.54 13.27 -20.26
C ILE A 58 15.74 11.79 -20.61
N ASN A 59 16.96 11.38 -20.94
CA ASN A 59 17.28 9.99 -21.25
C ASN A 59 17.05 9.06 -20.05
N ILE A 60 17.41 9.51 -18.85
CA ILE A 60 17.17 8.75 -17.60
C ILE A 60 15.67 8.64 -17.32
N ARG A 61 14.90 9.71 -17.47
CA ARG A 61 13.43 9.69 -17.29
C ARG A 61 12.75 8.77 -18.30
N SER A 62 13.17 8.82 -19.57
CA SER A 62 12.64 7.95 -20.63
C SER A 62 12.89 6.48 -20.31
N ARG A 63 14.15 6.09 -20.01
CA ARG A 63 14.50 4.71 -19.66
C ARG A 63 13.74 4.19 -18.42
N LYS A 64 13.55 5.04 -17.41
CA LYS A 64 12.80 4.69 -16.20
C LYS A 64 11.32 4.44 -16.51
N LYS A 65 10.68 5.30 -17.32
CA LYS A 65 9.31 5.08 -17.78
C LYS A 65 9.19 3.78 -18.58
N THR A 66 10.13 3.51 -19.50
CA THR A 66 10.15 2.26 -20.27
C THR A 66 10.25 1.03 -19.36
N PHE A 67 11.11 1.05 -18.35
CA PHE A 67 11.22 -0.07 -17.40
C PHE A 67 9.94 -0.28 -16.59
N ALA A 68 9.32 0.81 -16.10
CA ALA A 68 8.05 0.72 -15.38
C ALA A 68 6.90 0.18 -16.26
N THR A 69 6.80 0.66 -17.50
CA THR A 69 5.80 0.18 -18.48
C THR A 69 6.03 -1.28 -18.84
N LEU A 70 7.28 -1.70 -19.08
CA LEU A 70 7.62 -3.09 -19.39
C LEU A 70 7.25 -4.02 -18.22
N ARG A 71 7.62 -3.64 -17.00
CA ARG A 71 7.31 -4.41 -15.78
C ARG A 71 5.80 -4.56 -15.58
N LEU A 72 5.03 -3.47 -15.76
CA LEU A 72 3.58 -3.54 -15.69
C LEU A 72 3.00 -4.42 -16.81
N GLY A 73 3.53 -4.30 -18.03
CA GLY A 73 3.12 -5.12 -19.16
C GLY A 73 3.34 -6.61 -18.93
N ILE A 74 4.50 -6.99 -18.37
CA ILE A 74 4.78 -8.38 -17.96
C ILE A 74 3.83 -8.81 -16.86
N CYS A 75 3.61 -7.98 -15.84
CA CYS A 75 2.66 -8.26 -14.76
C CYS A 75 1.26 -8.56 -15.30
N LEU A 76 0.76 -7.76 -16.24
CA LEU A 76 -0.54 -7.96 -16.87
C LEU A 76 -0.56 -9.22 -17.73
N PHE A 77 0.48 -9.43 -18.54
CA PHE A 77 0.59 -10.61 -19.38
C PHE A 77 0.53 -11.90 -18.57
N VAL A 78 1.33 -12.01 -17.51
CA VAL A 78 1.39 -13.23 -16.69
C VAL A 78 0.06 -13.45 -15.97
N SER A 79 -0.59 -12.42 -15.43
CA SER A 79 -1.92 -12.53 -14.83
C SER A 79 -3.01 -13.00 -15.80
N TYR A 80 -3.08 -12.43 -17.00
CA TYR A 80 -4.09 -12.87 -17.97
C TYR A 80 -3.79 -14.25 -18.54
N PHE A 81 -2.51 -14.61 -18.63
CA PHE A 81 -2.10 -15.96 -18.98
C PHE A 81 -2.53 -16.96 -17.89
N ASP A 82 -2.40 -16.60 -16.60
CA ASP A 82 -2.87 -17.39 -15.46
C ASP A 82 -4.37 -17.67 -15.52
N ILE A 83 -5.18 -16.60 -15.61
CA ILE A 83 -6.65 -16.70 -15.75
C ILE A 83 -7.02 -17.59 -16.95
N LEU A 84 -6.32 -17.45 -18.08
CA LEU A 84 -6.58 -18.27 -19.25
C LEU A 84 -6.28 -19.75 -18.97
N THR A 85 -5.13 -20.06 -18.36
CA THR A 85 -4.77 -21.44 -18.02
C THR A 85 -5.74 -22.05 -17.01
N ASP A 86 -6.19 -21.27 -16.03
CA ASP A 86 -7.12 -21.68 -14.99
C ASP A 86 -8.51 -21.99 -15.58
N LEU A 87 -9.00 -21.15 -16.49
CA LEU A 87 -10.24 -21.42 -17.24
C LEU A 87 -10.14 -22.68 -18.10
N LEU A 88 -9.00 -22.94 -18.73
CA LEU A 88 -8.79 -24.15 -19.53
C LEU A 88 -8.74 -25.40 -18.64
N VAL A 89 -8.11 -25.31 -17.46
CA VAL A 89 -8.09 -26.40 -16.48
C VAL A 89 -9.49 -26.65 -15.91
N SER A 90 -10.22 -25.60 -15.53
CA SER A 90 -11.60 -25.70 -15.05
C SER A 90 -12.52 -26.36 -16.09
N LYS A 91 -12.41 -25.95 -17.36
CA LYS A 91 -13.10 -26.61 -18.47
C LYS A 91 -12.70 -28.09 -18.59
N SER A 92 -11.41 -28.40 -18.43
CA SER A 92 -10.96 -29.80 -18.50
C SER A 92 -11.55 -30.67 -17.37
N TYR A 93 -11.75 -30.13 -16.17
CA TYR A 93 -12.44 -30.82 -15.09
C TYR A 93 -13.92 -31.03 -15.40
N TYR A 94 -14.57 -30.02 -15.99
CA TYR A 94 -15.96 -30.11 -16.41
C TYR A 94 -16.15 -31.19 -17.48
N ASP A 95 -15.32 -31.18 -18.52
CA ASP A 95 -15.35 -32.15 -19.61
C ASP A 95 -15.06 -33.58 -19.11
N ALA A 96 -14.23 -33.71 -18.07
CA ALA A 96 -13.94 -34.99 -17.41
C ALA A 96 -15.02 -35.45 -16.41
N GLY A 97 -16.09 -34.68 -16.21
CA GLY A 97 -17.18 -34.99 -15.27
C GLY A 97 -16.84 -34.71 -13.80
N ASP A 98 -15.69 -34.12 -13.48
CA ASP A 98 -15.30 -33.69 -12.13
C ASP A 98 -15.89 -32.31 -11.81
N PHE A 99 -17.22 -32.24 -11.78
CA PHE A 99 -17.95 -30.99 -11.60
C PHE A 99 -17.60 -30.28 -10.29
N SER A 100 -17.32 -31.03 -9.21
CA SER A 100 -16.95 -30.43 -7.92
C SER A 100 -15.68 -29.59 -8.04
N THR A 101 -14.66 -30.10 -8.74
CA THR A 101 -13.39 -29.40 -8.91
C THR A 101 -13.51 -28.26 -9.93
N ALA A 102 -14.30 -28.46 -10.98
CA ALA A 102 -14.62 -27.40 -11.93
C ALA A 102 -15.33 -26.21 -11.24
N TYR A 103 -16.32 -26.46 -10.39
CA TYR A 103 -17.01 -25.40 -9.65
C TYR A 103 -16.13 -24.77 -8.56
N ALA A 104 -15.24 -25.53 -7.92
CA ALA A 104 -14.30 -24.99 -6.94
C ALA A 104 -13.33 -23.98 -7.58
N THR A 105 -12.69 -24.36 -8.70
CA THR A 105 -11.78 -23.50 -9.48
C THR A 105 -12.50 -22.25 -9.99
N GLY A 106 -13.64 -22.42 -10.67
CA GLY A 106 -14.46 -21.28 -11.13
C GLY A 106 -14.97 -20.39 -9.98
N GLY A 107 -15.23 -20.98 -8.81
CA GLY A 107 -15.62 -20.27 -7.59
C GLY A 107 -14.52 -19.36 -7.06
N PHE A 108 -13.26 -19.78 -7.07
CA PHE A 108 -12.13 -18.95 -6.66
C PHE A 108 -11.96 -17.72 -7.55
N ILE A 109 -12.00 -17.91 -8.88
CA ILE A 109 -11.99 -16.81 -9.86
C ILE A 109 -13.14 -15.83 -9.60
N ALA A 110 -14.36 -16.36 -9.41
CA ALA A 110 -15.54 -15.52 -9.15
C ALA A 110 -15.41 -14.70 -7.84
N VAL A 111 -14.93 -15.33 -6.76
CA VAL A 111 -14.71 -14.66 -5.48
C VAL A 111 -13.64 -13.57 -5.61
N ALA A 112 -12.52 -13.85 -6.27
CA ALA A 112 -11.46 -12.87 -6.49
C ALA A 112 -11.99 -11.64 -7.24
N VAL A 113 -12.70 -11.84 -8.35
CA VAL A 113 -13.30 -10.78 -9.17
C VAL A 113 -14.33 -9.96 -8.39
N ILE A 114 -15.19 -10.59 -7.58
CA ILE A 114 -16.18 -9.89 -6.75
C ILE A 114 -15.49 -9.01 -5.68
N ILE A 115 -14.45 -9.53 -5.02
CA ILE A 115 -13.70 -8.77 -4.03
C ILE A 115 -13.00 -7.57 -4.69
N GLN A 116 -12.35 -7.77 -5.84
CA GLN A 116 -11.71 -6.69 -6.59
C GLN A 116 -12.72 -5.59 -7.00
N ALA A 117 -13.87 -5.98 -7.54
CA ALA A 117 -14.92 -5.04 -7.93
C ALA A 117 -15.47 -4.25 -6.72
N SER A 118 -15.60 -4.92 -5.57
CA SER A 118 -16.02 -4.30 -4.31
C SER A 118 -14.99 -3.31 -3.78
N LEU A 119 -13.70 -3.65 -3.83
CA LEU A 119 -12.61 -2.76 -3.44
C LEU A 119 -12.60 -1.49 -4.31
N ILE A 120 -12.75 -1.63 -5.62
CA ILE A 120 -12.81 -0.49 -6.55
C ILE A 120 -14.05 0.37 -6.30
N PHE A 121 -15.21 -0.26 -6.01
CA PHE A 121 -16.45 0.44 -5.69
C PHE A 121 -16.33 1.32 -4.43
N VAL A 122 -15.69 0.76 -3.40
CA VAL A 122 -15.42 1.43 -2.12
C VAL A 122 -14.39 2.54 -2.34
N ASN A 123 -13.29 2.26 -3.04
CA ASN A 123 -12.23 3.26 -3.27
C ASN A 123 -12.74 4.50 -4.01
N CYS A 124 -13.71 4.32 -4.91
CA CYS A 124 -14.33 5.41 -5.66
C CYS A 124 -15.48 6.11 -4.91
N LYS A 125 -15.64 5.95 -3.59
CA LYS A 125 -16.79 6.50 -2.83
C LYS A 125 -17.05 7.99 -3.05
N ASN A 126 -16.00 8.78 -3.26
CA ASN A 126 -16.09 10.23 -3.48
C ASN A 126 -16.29 10.63 -4.95
N LYS A 127 -16.50 9.66 -5.86
CA LYS A 127 -16.81 9.87 -7.27
C LYS A 127 -18.32 9.72 -7.53
N PRO A 128 -18.85 10.32 -8.62
CA PRO A 128 -20.24 10.09 -9.02
C PRO A 128 -20.55 8.61 -9.19
N LEU A 129 -21.75 8.17 -8.78
CA LEU A 129 -22.17 6.76 -8.81
C LEU A 129 -21.95 6.09 -10.18
N ARG A 130 -22.16 6.83 -11.27
CA ARG A 130 -21.90 6.35 -12.64
C ARG A 130 -20.44 5.91 -12.85
N VAL A 131 -19.48 6.68 -12.35
CA VAL A 131 -18.05 6.34 -12.45
C VAL A 131 -17.71 5.13 -11.58
N ARG A 132 -18.29 5.07 -10.38
CA ARG A 132 -18.13 3.94 -9.45
C ARG A 132 -18.59 2.63 -10.08
N LEU A 133 -19.83 2.62 -10.59
CA LEU A 133 -20.42 1.45 -11.24
C LEU A 133 -19.66 1.07 -12.51
N ALA A 134 -19.23 2.04 -13.33
CA ALA A 134 -18.47 1.75 -14.54
C ALA A 134 -17.11 1.09 -14.22
N ARG A 135 -16.36 1.61 -13.24
CA ARG A 135 -15.07 1.01 -12.84
C ARG A 135 -15.26 -0.36 -12.19
N SER A 136 -16.24 -0.53 -11.33
CA SER A 136 -16.57 -1.83 -10.74
C SER A 136 -17.04 -2.85 -11.78
N PHE A 137 -17.79 -2.41 -12.80
CA PHE A 137 -18.19 -3.28 -13.89
C PHE A 137 -16.98 -3.74 -14.73
N LEU A 138 -16.03 -2.84 -15.03
CA LEU A 138 -14.77 -3.24 -15.68
C LEU A 138 -13.99 -4.25 -14.84
N ALA A 139 -13.98 -4.08 -13.51
CA ALA A 139 -13.39 -5.05 -12.60
C ALA A 139 -14.10 -6.41 -12.65
N LEU A 140 -15.44 -6.44 -12.71
CA LEU A 140 -16.23 -7.67 -12.87
C LEU A 140 -15.94 -8.39 -14.20
N LEU A 141 -15.47 -7.68 -15.23
CA LEU A 141 -15.02 -8.25 -16.49
C LEU A 141 -13.56 -8.73 -16.45
N GLY A 142 -12.91 -8.73 -15.28
CA GLY A 142 -11.48 -9.06 -15.15
C GLY A 142 -10.54 -7.99 -15.71
N LEU A 143 -11.05 -6.79 -16.04
CA LEU A 143 -10.24 -5.67 -16.55
C LEU A 143 -9.76 -4.73 -15.44
N GLY A 144 -10.08 -5.02 -14.18
CA GLY A 144 -9.69 -4.21 -13.02
C GLY A 144 -8.19 -3.93 -12.98
N PRO A 145 -7.32 -4.96 -12.97
CA PRO A 145 -5.87 -4.76 -12.93
C PRO A 145 -5.32 -3.93 -14.10
N LEU A 146 -5.86 -4.13 -15.31
CA LEU A 146 -5.48 -3.38 -16.50
C LEU A 146 -5.83 -1.89 -16.37
N VAL A 147 -7.05 -1.60 -15.92
CA VAL A 147 -7.54 -0.23 -15.73
C VAL A 147 -6.74 0.49 -14.65
N GLU A 148 -6.54 -0.15 -13.50
CA GLU A 148 -5.80 0.45 -12.39
C GLU A 148 -4.31 0.64 -12.73
N GLY A 149 -3.71 -0.30 -13.47
CA GLY A 149 -2.35 -0.19 -13.99
C GLY A 149 -2.20 0.92 -15.04
N PHE A 150 -3.20 1.11 -15.91
CA PHE A 150 -3.22 2.22 -16.86
C PHE A 150 -3.23 3.57 -16.13
N TYR A 151 -4.07 3.73 -15.10
CA TYR A 151 -4.11 4.95 -14.28
C TYR A 151 -2.80 5.18 -13.54
N LEU A 152 -2.16 4.12 -13.04
CA LEU A 152 -0.86 4.21 -12.38
C LEU A 152 0.23 4.74 -13.32
N LEU A 153 0.21 4.36 -14.61
CA LEU A 153 1.18 4.86 -15.61
C LEU A 153 0.90 6.31 -16.05
N HIS A 154 -0.37 6.73 -16.04
CA HIS A 154 -0.80 8.03 -16.56
C HIS A 154 -1.00 9.07 -15.45
N GLU A 155 -0.01 9.20 -14.55
CA GLU A 155 0.00 10.00 -13.31
C GLU A 155 -0.57 11.44 -13.38
N ASN A 156 -0.77 12.02 -14.56
CA ASN A 156 -1.48 13.29 -14.76
C ASN A 156 -2.96 13.24 -14.36
N ASN A 157 -3.55 12.05 -14.22
CA ASN A 157 -4.90 11.87 -13.71
C ASN A 157 -4.85 11.43 -12.23
N SER A 158 -4.13 12.16 -11.38
CA SER A 158 -4.28 11.97 -9.93
C SER A 158 -5.71 12.36 -9.57
N ASP A 159 -6.60 11.38 -9.63
CA ASP A 159 -7.97 11.48 -9.15
C ASP A 159 -7.88 11.80 -7.65
N SER A 160 -7.86 13.08 -7.30
CA SER A 160 -7.75 13.60 -5.92
C SER A 160 -8.88 13.11 -5.00
N ASN A 161 -9.90 12.46 -5.57
CA ASN A 161 -11.10 11.98 -4.87
C ASN A 161 -11.11 10.45 -4.70
N LEU A 162 -9.96 9.77 -4.58
CA LEU A 162 -9.90 8.36 -4.19
C LEU A 162 -9.71 8.23 -2.67
N LEU A 163 -10.25 7.16 -2.07
CA LEU A 163 -10.06 6.90 -0.63
C LEU A 163 -8.63 6.46 -0.29
N ILE A 164 -8.03 5.65 -1.18
CA ILE A 164 -6.64 5.19 -1.06
C ILE A 164 -5.87 5.56 -2.33
N SER A 165 -4.55 5.65 -2.22
CA SER A 165 -3.69 5.99 -3.35
C SER A 165 -3.83 4.98 -4.50
N GLN A 166 -3.64 5.44 -5.74
CA GLN A 166 -3.72 4.60 -6.94
C GLN A 166 -2.79 3.38 -6.88
N GLN A 167 -1.61 3.56 -6.29
CA GLN A 167 -0.66 2.47 -6.07
C GLN A 167 -1.18 1.47 -5.04
N ALA A 168 -1.77 1.93 -3.94
CA ALA A 168 -2.30 1.05 -2.90
C ALA A 168 -3.49 0.21 -3.40
N ILE A 169 -4.41 0.80 -4.18
CA ILE A 169 -5.53 0.05 -4.78
C ILE A 169 -5.03 -0.96 -5.80
N TYR A 170 -4.09 -0.59 -6.68
CA TYR A 170 -3.48 -1.52 -7.63
C TYR A 170 -2.84 -2.69 -6.90
N SER A 171 -1.99 -2.43 -5.90
CA SER A 171 -1.34 -3.49 -5.13
C SER A 171 -2.32 -4.38 -4.38
N THR A 172 -3.41 -3.82 -3.83
CA THR A 172 -4.42 -4.58 -3.09
C THR A 172 -5.25 -5.47 -4.04
N VAL A 173 -5.71 -4.94 -5.17
CA VAL A 173 -6.43 -5.71 -6.21
C VAL A 173 -5.58 -6.90 -6.68
N ARG A 174 -4.28 -6.67 -6.90
CA ARG A 174 -3.35 -7.72 -7.28
C ARG A 174 -3.07 -8.72 -6.15
N SER A 175 -2.98 -8.29 -4.90
CA SER A 175 -2.84 -9.23 -3.78
C SER A 175 -4.08 -10.11 -3.59
N VAL A 176 -5.27 -9.61 -3.89
CA VAL A 176 -6.51 -10.40 -3.90
C VAL A 176 -6.46 -11.50 -4.97
N GLU A 177 -5.97 -11.19 -6.17
CA GLU A 177 -5.73 -12.18 -7.23
C GLU A 177 -4.86 -13.35 -6.71
N VAL A 178 -3.68 -13.04 -6.15
CA VAL A 178 -2.78 -14.09 -5.65
C VAL A 178 -3.41 -14.98 -4.57
N ILE A 179 -4.16 -14.38 -3.64
CA ILE A 179 -4.61 -15.07 -2.42
C ILE A 179 -5.95 -15.79 -2.62
N CYS A 180 -6.86 -15.20 -3.40
CA CYS A 180 -8.18 -15.76 -3.63
C CYS A 180 -8.25 -16.68 -4.85
N GLU A 181 -7.32 -16.56 -5.80
CA GLU A 181 -7.31 -17.29 -7.06
C GLU A 181 -6.02 -18.12 -7.22
N SER A 182 -4.86 -17.49 -7.43
CA SER A 182 -3.64 -18.21 -7.84
C SER A 182 -3.19 -19.30 -6.84
N PHE A 183 -3.20 -19.04 -5.53
CA PHE A 183 -2.77 -20.05 -4.55
C PHE A 183 -3.78 -21.17 -4.31
N PRO A 184 -5.07 -20.90 -4.05
CA PRO A 184 -6.06 -21.97 -3.92
C PRO A 184 -6.14 -22.85 -5.17
N GLU A 185 -6.07 -22.23 -6.35
CA GLU A 185 -6.08 -22.92 -7.64
C GLU A 185 -4.86 -23.84 -7.80
N ALA A 186 -3.65 -23.29 -7.65
CA ALA A 186 -2.42 -24.08 -7.74
C ALA A 186 -2.42 -25.26 -6.75
N ALA A 187 -2.94 -25.05 -5.53
CA ALA A 187 -3.06 -26.12 -4.53
C ALA A 187 -4.05 -27.21 -4.97
N ILE A 188 -5.25 -26.86 -5.43
CA ILE A 188 -6.24 -27.86 -5.92
C ILE A 188 -5.68 -28.64 -7.10
N GLN A 189 -5.07 -27.95 -8.07
CA GLN A 189 -4.51 -28.59 -9.24
C GLN A 189 -3.34 -29.52 -8.88
N LEU A 190 -2.51 -29.13 -7.90
CA LEU A 190 -1.43 -29.97 -7.38
C LEU A 190 -1.97 -31.22 -6.68
N ILE A 191 -3.00 -31.08 -5.83
CA ILE A 191 -3.69 -32.21 -5.17
C ILE A 191 -4.20 -33.20 -6.22
N LYS A 192 -4.88 -32.70 -7.26
CA LYS A 192 -5.39 -33.54 -8.35
C LYS A 192 -4.29 -34.19 -9.17
N SER A 193 -3.14 -33.53 -9.30
CA SER A 193 -1.98 -34.09 -10.00
C SER A 193 -1.25 -35.17 -9.17
N MET A 194 -1.24 -35.06 -7.84
CA MET A 194 -0.66 -36.07 -6.95
C MET A 194 -1.51 -37.34 -6.86
N ASN A 195 -2.82 -37.24 -7.08
CA ASN A 195 -3.77 -38.36 -7.00
C ASN A 195 -4.07 -39.02 -8.35
N GLN A 196 -3.51 -38.54 -9.46
CA GLN A 196 -3.84 -39.05 -10.79
C GLN A 196 -2.74 -39.95 -11.35
N GLU A 197 -3.16 -41.05 -12.00
CA GLU A 197 -2.26 -41.96 -12.71
C GLU A 197 -1.41 -41.21 -13.76
N VAL A 198 -0.13 -41.58 -13.82
CA VAL A 198 0.88 -40.97 -14.70
C VAL A 198 0.49 -41.14 -16.18
N GLY A 199 0.48 -40.05 -16.95
CA GLY A 199 0.37 -40.10 -18.41
C GLY A 199 -0.93 -39.55 -19.02
N SER A 200 -1.82 -38.95 -18.23
CA SER A 200 -3.01 -38.29 -18.80
C SER A 200 -2.65 -36.97 -19.53
N PRO A 201 -3.25 -36.67 -20.69
CA PRO A 201 -3.02 -35.39 -21.38
C PRO A 201 -3.50 -34.17 -20.57
N ILE A 202 -4.43 -34.38 -19.64
CA ILE A 202 -4.91 -33.35 -18.69
C ILE A 202 -3.80 -32.94 -17.70
N GLN A 203 -2.80 -33.80 -17.47
CA GLN A 203 -1.70 -33.51 -16.56
C GLN A 203 -0.81 -32.36 -17.05
N ALA A 204 -0.57 -32.25 -18.36
CA ALA A 204 0.30 -31.20 -18.91
C ALA A 204 -0.31 -29.80 -18.71
N ILE A 205 -1.60 -29.63 -18.99
CA ILE A 205 -2.26 -28.32 -18.84
C ILE A 205 -2.35 -27.89 -17.37
N ARG A 206 -2.55 -28.84 -16.44
CA ARG A 206 -2.48 -28.57 -15.00
C ARG A 206 -1.09 -28.15 -14.54
N ILE A 207 -0.04 -28.82 -15.01
CA ILE A 207 1.34 -28.42 -14.67
C ILE A 207 1.62 -27.00 -15.16
N ILE A 208 1.21 -26.67 -16.39
CA ILE A 208 1.38 -25.32 -16.95
C ILE A 208 0.63 -24.28 -16.11
N SER A 209 -0.61 -24.59 -15.71
CA SER A 209 -1.44 -23.71 -14.90
C SER A 209 -0.85 -23.53 -13.49
N ILE A 210 -0.45 -24.60 -12.78
CA ILE A 210 0.28 -24.51 -11.50
C ILE A 210 1.53 -23.60 -11.62
N ILE A 211 2.34 -23.80 -12.66
CA ILE A 211 3.55 -22.98 -12.89
C ILE A 211 3.15 -21.53 -13.14
N SER A 212 2.13 -21.30 -13.97
CA SER A 212 1.62 -19.96 -14.27
C SER A 212 1.15 -19.25 -13.02
N SER A 213 0.38 -19.91 -12.15
CA SER A 213 -0.18 -19.30 -10.94
C SER A 213 0.91 -18.94 -9.93
N ILE A 214 1.90 -19.82 -9.77
CA ILE A 214 3.05 -19.54 -8.90
C ILE A 214 3.86 -18.38 -9.49
N VAL A 215 4.20 -18.39 -10.78
CA VAL A 215 4.98 -17.33 -11.44
C VAL A 215 4.24 -15.99 -11.43
N SER A 216 2.93 -15.99 -11.69
CA SER A 216 2.04 -14.82 -11.61
C SER A 216 2.04 -14.23 -10.21
N GLY A 217 1.73 -15.06 -9.20
CA GLY A 217 1.72 -14.64 -7.81
C GLY A 217 3.06 -14.11 -7.34
N THR A 218 4.16 -14.77 -7.70
CA THR A 218 5.52 -14.30 -7.43
C THR A 218 5.76 -12.94 -8.06
N TYR A 219 5.48 -12.79 -9.35
CA TYR A 219 5.75 -11.54 -10.06
C TYR A 219 4.96 -10.38 -9.46
N ILE A 220 3.67 -10.58 -9.17
CA ILE A 220 2.80 -9.60 -8.53
C ILE A 220 3.37 -9.15 -7.19
N ILE A 221 3.75 -10.10 -6.32
CA ILE A 221 4.22 -9.78 -4.97
C ILE A 221 5.60 -9.13 -5.02
N THR A 222 6.51 -9.62 -5.87
CA THR A 222 7.80 -8.95 -6.08
C THR A 222 7.61 -7.55 -6.62
N ASP A 223 6.71 -7.35 -7.59
CA ASP A 223 6.41 -6.05 -8.16
C ASP A 223 5.83 -5.09 -7.13
N ASN A 224 4.80 -5.51 -6.39
CA ASN A 224 4.18 -4.73 -5.31
C ASN A 224 5.21 -4.29 -4.27
N ASN A 225 6.07 -5.20 -3.86
CA ASN A 225 7.13 -4.89 -2.91
C ASN A 225 8.12 -3.88 -3.50
N PHE A 226 8.59 -4.10 -4.72
CA PHE A 226 9.50 -3.18 -5.39
C PHE A 226 8.88 -1.80 -5.62
N GLN A 227 7.59 -1.73 -5.91
CA GLN A 227 6.83 -0.49 -6.04
C GLN A 227 6.71 0.25 -4.71
N ALA A 228 6.41 -0.46 -3.62
CA ALA A 228 6.29 0.16 -2.30
C ALA A 228 7.58 0.81 -1.82
N HIS A 229 8.73 0.25 -2.20
CA HIS A 229 10.05 0.82 -1.91
C HIS A 229 10.52 1.86 -2.95
N ARG A 230 9.77 2.05 -4.03
CA ARG A 230 10.08 3.05 -5.06
C ARG A 230 8.80 3.72 -5.54
N PRO A 231 8.09 4.47 -4.69
CA PRO A 231 6.98 5.27 -5.15
C PRO A 231 7.46 6.15 -6.31
N VAL A 232 6.75 6.10 -7.43
CA VAL A 232 7.13 6.73 -8.71
C VAL A 232 7.39 8.24 -8.55
N LYS A 233 6.69 8.87 -7.59
CA LYS A 233 6.84 10.29 -7.23
C LYS A 233 7.96 10.57 -6.22
N TYR A 234 8.13 9.73 -5.21
CA TYR A 234 9.07 10.02 -4.12
C TYR A 234 10.35 9.24 -4.31
N ARG A 235 11.35 9.94 -4.84
CA ARG A 235 12.75 9.50 -4.70
C ARG A 235 13.01 9.41 -3.21
N GLN A 236 12.90 8.21 -2.64
CA GLN A 236 13.22 7.98 -1.24
C GLN A 236 14.59 8.58 -0.99
N SER A 237 14.67 9.43 0.04
CA SER A 237 15.95 9.89 0.56
C SER A 237 16.81 8.65 0.83
N ARG A 238 18.13 8.84 0.90
CA ARG A 238 19.05 7.74 1.23
C ARG A 238 18.71 7.04 2.58
N ASN A 239 17.82 7.64 3.37
CA ASN A 239 17.51 7.29 4.73
C ASN A 239 15.98 7.18 4.97
N ASP A 240 15.16 6.75 4.00
CA ASP A 240 13.72 6.56 4.25
C ASP A 240 13.50 5.57 5.42
N PRO A 241 12.95 6.02 6.55
CA PRO A 241 12.87 5.21 7.74
C PRO A 241 11.73 4.20 7.71
N PHE A 242 10.84 4.27 6.72
CA PHE A 242 9.84 3.24 6.52
C PHE A 242 10.43 2.01 5.81
N TYR A 243 11.56 2.17 5.13
CA TYR A 243 12.07 1.18 4.20
C TYR A 243 13.58 1.03 4.34
N ASN A 244 13.98 -0.03 5.06
CA ASN A 244 15.36 -0.20 5.49
C ASN A 244 16.34 -0.59 4.39
N TRP A 245 15.93 -0.83 3.14
CA TRP A 245 16.84 -1.31 2.09
C TRP A 245 16.78 -0.46 0.83
N LYS A 246 17.95 -0.18 0.27
CA LYS A 246 18.13 0.57 -0.96
C LYS A 246 18.96 -0.26 -1.94
N THR A 247 18.62 -0.21 -3.22
CA THR A 247 19.44 -0.81 -4.27
C THR A 247 20.73 -0.01 -4.47
N LYS A 248 21.85 -0.70 -4.73
CA LYS A 248 23.02 -0.07 -5.33
C LYS A 248 22.61 0.75 -6.57
N ALA A 249 23.31 1.86 -6.79
CA ALA A 249 23.03 2.74 -7.91
C ALA A 249 23.34 2.04 -9.24
N GLY A 250 22.30 1.72 -10.01
CA GLY A 250 22.43 1.24 -11.38
C GLY A 250 21.25 0.38 -11.84
N PRO A 251 20.95 0.37 -13.15
CA PRO A 251 19.84 -0.42 -13.70
C PRO A 251 20.09 -1.92 -13.57
N ARG A 252 21.35 -2.37 -13.66
CA ARG A 252 21.72 -3.79 -13.53
C ARG A 252 21.51 -4.28 -12.12
N GLU A 253 22.01 -3.56 -11.13
CA GLU A 253 21.90 -3.87 -9.71
C GLU A 253 20.43 -3.88 -9.28
N SER A 254 19.65 -2.93 -9.81
CA SER A 254 18.20 -2.89 -9.65
C SER A 254 17.50 -4.12 -10.21
N ALA A 255 17.87 -4.55 -11.42
CA ALA A 255 17.31 -5.75 -12.03
C ALA A 255 17.73 -7.01 -11.27
N THR A 256 19.00 -7.12 -10.85
CA THR A 256 19.49 -8.25 -10.05
C THR A 256 18.81 -8.32 -8.69
N GLN A 257 18.57 -7.18 -8.03
CA GLN A 257 17.85 -7.16 -6.76
C GLN A 257 16.38 -7.57 -6.94
N PHE A 258 15.71 -7.07 -7.97
CA PHE A 258 14.35 -7.52 -8.32
C PHE A 258 14.32 -9.03 -8.59
N MET A 259 15.28 -9.54 -9.37
CA MET A 259 15.39 -10.96 -9.70
C MET A 259 15.70 -11.82 -8.47
N GLY A 260 16.60 -11.37 -7.59
CA GLY A 260 16.88 -12.06 -6.33
C GLY A 260 15.63 -12.17 -5.46
N MET A 261 14.86 -11.08 -5.37
CA MET A 261 13.59 -11.08 -4.68
C MET A 261 12.56 -12.01 -5.36
N PHE A 262 12.46 -11.98 -6.68
CA PHE A 262 11.59 -12.85 -7.45
C PHE A 262 11.92 -14.32 -7.21
N ILE A 263 13.19 -14.72 -7.29
CA ILE A 263 13.63 -16.10 -7.04
C ILE A 263 13.30 -16.52 -5.61
N ALA A 264 13.57 -15.66 -4.62
CA ALA A 264 13.25 -15.97 -3.23
C ALA A 264 11.73 -16.19 -3.01
N MET A 265 10.90 -15.33 -3.61
CA MET A 265 9.44 -15.44 -3.53
C MET A 265 8.89 -16.62 -4.33
N LEU A 266 9.50 -16.95 -5.48
CA LEU A 266 9.13 -18.09 -6.30
C LEU A 266 9.31 -19.38 -5.52
N SER A 267 10.49 -19.54 -4.93
CA SER A 267 10.79 -20.71 -4.13
C SER A 267 9.93 -20.80 -2.87
N TYR A 268 9.67 -19.67 -2.21
CA TYR A 268 8.76 -19.61 -1.07
C TYR A 268 7.32 -20.03 -1.47
N PHE A 269 6.79 -19.55 -2.60
CA PHE A 269 5.45 -19.92 -3.05
C PHE A 269 5.34 -21.35 -3.54
N CYS A 270 6.35 -21.89 -4.22
CA CYS A 270 6.41 -23.33 -4.52
C CYS A 270 6.28 -24.17 -3.23
N GLN A 271 7.06 -23.82 -2.21
CA GLN A 271 7.02 -24.51 -0.92
C GLN A 271 5.64 -24.35 -0.26
N PHE A 272 5.08 -23.14 -0.28
CA PHE A 272 3.80 -22.84 0.33
C PHE A 272 2.63 -23.62 -0.33
N VAL A 273 2.55 -23.62 -1.66
CA VAL A 273 1.54 -24.37 -2.41
C VAL A 273 1.68 -25.87 -2.16
N LEU A 274 2.92 -26.38 -2.14
CA LEU A 274 3.21 -27.78 -1.79
C LEU A 274 2.74 -28.12 -0.37
N THR A 275 3.05 -27.28 0.62
CA THR A 275 2.61 -27.47 2.01
C THR A 275 1.08 -27.49 2.09
N ILE A 276 0.37 -26.56 1.44
CA ILE A 276 -1.10 -26.55 1.44
C ILE A 276 -1.64 -27.85 0.81
N ALA A 277 -1.10 -28.27 -0.34
CA ALA A 277 -1.56 -29.47 -1.03
C ALA A 277 -1.41 -30.72 -0.15
N LEU A 278 -0.24 -30.92 0.47
CA LEU A 278 0.01 -32.04 1.38
C LEU A 278 -0.88 -31.98 2.62
N VAL A 279 -1.06 -30.81 3.22
CA VAL A 279 -1.99 -30.64 4.34
C VAL A 279 -3.41 -31.01 3.92
N LEU A 280 -3.90 -30.54 2.79
CA LEU A 280 -5.27 -30.83 2.35
C LEU A 280 -5.50 -32.30 2.01
N LEU A 281 -4.47 -33.00 1.54
CA LEU A 281 -4.45 -34.46 1.36
C LEU A 281 -4.40 -35.22 2.69
N SER A 282 -3.78 -34.65 3.73
CA SER A 282 -3.61 -35.32 5.02
C SER A 282 -4.93 -35.59 5.75
N ALA A 283 -4.89 -36.58 6.65
CA ALA A 283 -6.02 -36.91 7.51
C ALA A 283 -6.49 -35.70 8.36
N PRO A 284 -7.78 -35.64 8.76
CA PRO A 284 -8.35 -34.52 9.52
C PRO A 284 -7.52 -34.02 10.72
N PRO A 285 -6.86 -34.87 11.53
CA PRO A 285 -6.05 -34.39 12.66
C PRO A 285 -4.90 -33.46 12.23
N TYR A 286 -4.20 -33.79 11.14
CA TYR A 286 -3.07 -32.99 10.64
C TYR A 286 -3.55 -31.68 9.99
N ARG A 287 -4.67 -31.73 9.26
CA ARG A 287 -5.35 -30.52 8.76
C ARG A 287 -5.71 -29.57 9.89
N ASN A 288 -6.33 -30.09 10.95
CA ASN A 288 -6.69 -29.29 12.12
C ASN A 288 -5.46 -28.73 12.83
N MET A 289 -4.38 -29.51 12.95
CA MET A 289 -3.11 -29.05 13.51
C MET A 289 -2.51 -27.90 12.71
N PHE A 290 -2.53 -27.97 11.37
CA PHE A 290 -2.05 -26.89 10.51
C PHE A 290 -2.90 -25.62 10.64
N LEU A 291 -4.24 -25.75 10.71
CA LEU A 291 -5.14 -24.62 10.96
C LEU A 291 -4.88 -23.99 12.33
N LEU A 292 -4.64 -24.80 13.36
CA LEU A 292 -4.25 -24.33 14.69
C LEU A 292 -2.91 -23.60 14.67
N LEU A 293 -1.93 -24.08 13.87
CA LEU A 293 -0.65 -23.41 13.68
C LEU A 293 -0.84 -22.01 13.08
N ILE A 294 -1.65 -21.89 12.01
CA ILE A 294 -1.98 -20.60 11.41
C ILE A 294 -2.69 -19.68 12.43
N ALA A 295 -3.66 -20.21 13.17
CA ALA A 295 -4.38 -19.44 14.18
C ALA A 295 -3.45 -18.96 15.30
N PHE A 296 -2.51 -19.81 15.75
CA PHE A 296 -1.52 -19.46 16.76
C PHE A 296 -0.55 -18.38 16.27
N GLU A 297 -0.13 -18.43 15.01
CA GLU A 297 0.69 -17.37 14.42
C GLU A 297 -0.04 -16.03 14.36
N LEU A 298 -1.29 -16.03 13.90
CA LEU A 298 -2.11 -14.82 13.90
C LEU A 298 -2.28 -14.28 15.31
N LEU A 299 -2.61 -15.14 16.28
CA LEU A 299 -2.71 -14.77 17.70
C LEU A 299 -1.40 -14.19 18.22
N THR A 300 -0.24 -14.75 17.83
CA THR A 300 1.07 -14.25 18.23
C THR A 300 1.33 -12.85 17.67
N ILE A 301 0.98 -12.60 16.41
CA ILE A 301 1.06 -11.27 15.78
C ILE A 301 0.15 -10.29 16.52
N TYR A 302 -1.06 -10.72 16.85
CA TYR A 302 -2.02 -9.93 17.63
C TYR A 302 -1.49 -9.55 19.00
N CYS A 303 -1.00 -10.52 19.76
CA CYS A 303 -0.39 -10.31 21.07
C CYS A 303 0.83 -9.38 20.98
N TYR A 304 1.68 -9.57 19.97
CA TYR A 304 2.84 -8.70 19.72
C TYR A 304 2.40 -7.24 19.49
N LYS A 305 1.45 -7.00 18.58
CA LYS A 305 0.95 -5.66 18.28
C LYS A 305 0.16 -5.02 19.41
N ALA A 306 -0.58 -5.83 20.18
CA ALA A 306 -1.24 -5.39 21.40
C ALA A 306 -0.21 -4.95 22.45
N SER A 307 0.87 -5.71 22.63
CA SER A 307 1.93 -5.39 23.60
C SER A 307 2.66 -4.08 23.27
N ASP A 308 2.85 -3.80 21.97
CA ASP A 308 3.45 -2.54 21.50
C ASP A 308 2.44 -1.36 21.46
N ARG A 309 1.18 -1.58 21.84
CA ARG A 309 0.06 -0.62 21.72
C ARG A 309 -0.14 -0.10 20.29
N GLU A 310 0.25 -0.90 19.30
CA GLU A 310 0.16 -0.60 17.86
C GLU A 310 -1.02 -1.30 17.18
N LEU A 311 -1.78 -2.11 17.91
CA LEU A 311 -2.90 -2.89 17.38
C LEU A 311 -3.92 -2.04 16.60
N PHE A 312 -4.12 -0.79 17.02
CA PHE A 312 -5.04 0.14 16.40
C PHE A 312 -4.36 1.19 15.52
N GLY A 313 -3.04 1.14 15.31
CA GLY A 313 -2.34 2.19 14.58
C GLY A 313 -2.86 2.42 13.16
N VAL A 314 -3.28 1.35 12.48
CA VAL A 314 -3.91 1.39 11.16
C VAL A 314 -5.35 1.92 11.22
N ALA A 315 -6.04 1.69 12.34
CA ALA A 315 -7.44 2.10 12.55
C ALA A 315 -7.67 3.58 12.52
N VAL A 316 -6.70 4.34 13.03
CA VAL A 316 -6.89 5.77 13.29
C VAL A 316 -6.56 6.63 12.07
N ILE A 317 -5.96 6.06 11.02
CA ILE A 317 -5.67 6.77 9.75
C ILE A 317 -6.97 7.06 8.96
N GLY A 318 -8.02 6.25 9.13
CA GLY A 318 -9.32 6.48 8.50
C GLY A 318 -10.29 7.16 9.46
N HIS A 319 -10.52 8.48 9.29
CA HIS A 319 -11.50 9.29 10.03
C HIS A 319 -12.63 8.48 10.70
N PRO A 320 -12.67 8.42 12.04
CA PRO A 320 -13.47 7.42 12.73
C PRO A 320 -14.93 7.84 12.88
N SER A 321 -15.83 7.07 12.26
CA SER A 321 -17.17 6.82 12.81
C SER A 321 -17.11 5.59 13.71
N PHE A 322 -18.06 5.38 14.62
CA PHE A 322 -18.03 4.24 15.57
C PHE A 322 -17.99 2.85 14.90
N ALA A 323 -18.63 2.70 13.74
CA ALA A 323 -18.51 1.48 12.91
C ALA A 323 -17.15 1.38 12.20
N ASN A 324 -16.54 2.53 11.87
CA ASN A 324 -15.19 2.63 11.30
C ASN A 324 -14.06 2.58 12.34
N SER A 325 -14.31 2.75 13.64
CA SER A 325 -13.23 2.99 14.62
C SER A 325 -12.63 1.72 15.21
N TYR A 326 -13.36 0.60 15.19
CA TYR A 326 -12.89 -0.66 15.79
C TYR A 326 -13.05 -1.88 14.88
N LEU A 327 -14.27 -2.16 14.40
CA LEU A 327 -14.52 -3.39 13.65
C LEU A 327 -13.87 -3.39 12.27
N ILE A 328 -14.02 -2.32 11.51
CA ILE A 328 -13.41 -2.21 10.17
C ILE A 328 -11.88 -2.25 10.27
N PRO A 329 -11.23 -1.52 11.18
CA PRO A 329 -9.79 -1.61 11.34
C PRO A 329 -9.29 -2.95 11.85
N ILE A 330 -9.95 -3.56 12.83
CA ILE A 330 -9.59 -4.91 13.28
C ILE A 330 -9.73 -5.87 12.11
N PHE A 331 -10.80 -5.77 11.33
CA PHE A 331 -11.02 -6.63 10.17
C PHE A 331 -9.97 -6.40 9.07
N ILE A 332 -9.70 -5.15 8.68
CA ILE A 332 -8.68 -4.79 7.70
C ILE A 332 -7.29 -5.21 8.18
N THR A 333 -6.99 -4.99 9.46
CA THR A 333 -5.70 -5.37 10.07
C THR A 333 -5.57 -6.90 10.17
N THR A 334 -6.66 -7.61 10.51
CA THR A 334 -6.73 -9.08 10.48
C THR A 334 -6.46 -9.57 9.08
N LEU A 335 -7.21 -9.05 8.11
CA LEU A 335 -7.07 -9.42 6.72
C LEU A 335 -5.63 -9.18 6.30
N TYR A 336 -5.07 -8.00 6.58
CA TYR A 336 -3.70 -7.65 6.27
C TYR A 336 -2.67 -8.63 6.87
N TYR A 337 -2.82 -9.00 8.15
CA TYR A 337 -1.93 -9.97 8.79
C TYR A 337 -2.11 -11.38 8.26
N VAL A 338 -3.33 -11.77 7.92
CA VAL A 338 -3.60 -13.01 7.17
C VAL A 338 -2.88 -12.96 5.83
N LEU A 339 -2.99 -11.86 5.06
CA LEU A 339 -2.28 -11.71 3.80
C LEU A 339 -0.77 -11.77 4.01
N ALA A 340 -0.23 -11.15 5.07
CA ALA A 340 1.19 -11.16 5.40
C ALA A 340 1.71 -12.56 5.81
N CYS A 341 0.86 -13.39 6.43
CA CYS A 341 1.17 -14.78 6.76
C CYS A 341 1.16 -15.70 5.52
N LEU A 342 0.31 -15.39 4.52
CA LEU A 342 0.20 -16.18 3.28
C LEU A 342 1.20 -15.71 2.21
N CYS A 343 1.46 -14.40 2.16
CA CYS A 343 2.30 -13.74 1.18
C CYS A 343 3.29 -12.81 1.92
N PRO A 344 4.61 -12.97 1.75
CA PRO A 344 5.61 -12.05 2.26
C PRO A 344 5.57 -10.72 1.46
N VAL A 345 4.59 -9.88 1.79
CA VAL A 345 4.49 -8.51 1.30
C VAL A 345 5.42 -7.66 2.15
N MET A 346 6.60 -7.30 1.63
CA MET A 346 7.60 -6.40 2.24
C MET A 346 7.04 -5.05 2.68
N ILE A 347 5.88 -4.61 2.18
CA ILE A 347 5.17 -3.45 2.76
C ILE A 347 4.94 -3.70 4.26
N SER A 348 4.66 -4.94 4.67
CA SER A 348 4.55 -5.37 6.07
C SER A 348 5.80 -5.10 6.89
N ALA A 349 6.98 -5.06 6.26
CA ALA A 349 8.21 -4.66 6.93
C ALA A 349 8.22 -3.16 7.32
N SER A 350 7.29 -2.37 6.78
CA SER A 350 7.09 -0.98 7.20
C SER A 350 6.85 -0.93 8.71
N PRO A 351 7.50 -0.01 9.43
CA PRO A 351 7.25 0.28 10.84
C PRO A 351 5.78 0.56 11.15
N LEU A 352 5.05 1.14 10.19
CA LEU A 352 3.62 1.45 10.34
C LEU A 352 2.72 0.20 10.33
N GLN A 353 3.26 -0.95 9.93
CA GLN A 353 2.52 -2.20 9.78
C GLN A 353 3.01 -3.25 10.76
N LEU A 354 3.79 -4.25 10.35
CA LEU A 354 4.38 -5.25 11.24
C LEU A 354 5.72 -4.79 11.79
N GLY A 355 6.50 -4.08 10.97
CA GLY A 355 7.89 -3.74 11.24
C GLY A 355 8.85 -4.83 10.76
N PRO A 356 10.14 -4.52 10.61
CA PRO A 356 11.10 -5.37 9.91
C PRO A 356 11.36 -6.70 10.62
N ARG A 357 11.45 -6.69 11.96
CA ARG A 357 11.75 -7.89 12.76
C ARG A 357 10.60 -8.89 12.83
N PRO A 358 9.35 -8.50 13.18
CA PRO A 358 8.24 -9.43 13.16
C PRO A 358 8.03 -10.01 11.76
N PHE A 359 8.14 -9.18 10.73
CA PHE A 359 8.02 -9.61 9.34
C PHE A 359 9.10 -10.63 8.94
N SER A 360 10.38 -10.34 9.16
CA SER A 360 11.48 -11.28 8.85
C SER A 360 11.37 -12.57 9.68
N GLY A 361 10.95 -12.44 10.94
CA GLY A 361 10.67 -13.57 11.83
C GLY A 361 9.53 -14.47 11.32
N ILE A 362 8.43 -13.89 10.84
CA ILE A 362 7.30 -14.64 10.26
C ILE A 362 7.73 -15.39 9.00
N ILE A 363 8.50 -14.74 8.12
CA ILE A 363 9.01 -15.40 6.91
C ILE A 363 9.89 -16.60 7.27
N LEU A 364 10.86 -16.40 8.16
CA LEU A 364 11.75 -17.47 8.59
C LEU A 364 10.97 -18.59 9.28
N TRP A 365 10.05 -18.23 10.18
CA TRP A 365 9.15 -19.17 10.85
C TRP A 365 8.33 -19.98 9.84
N ARG A 366 7.81 -19.33 8.78
CA ARG A 366 7.05 -19.99 7.71
C ARG A 366 7.89 -20.94 6.89
N LEU A 367 9.12 -20.56 6.52
CA LEU A 367 10.04 -21.46 5.84
C LEU A 367 10.31 -22.73 6.67
N LEU A 368 10.54 -22.55 7.98
CA LEU A 368 10.80 -23.66 8.90
C LEU A 368 9.56 -24.53 9.13
N THR A 369 8.40 -23.91 9.38
CA THR A 369 7.16 -24.65 9.62
C THR A 369 6.67 -25.37 8.39
N ASN A 370 6.75 -24.77 7.20
CA ASN A 370 6.43 -25.45 5.96
C ASN A 370 7.34 -26.68 5.75
N GLY A 371 8.65 -26.55 6.04
CA GLY A 371 9.58 -27.67 5.99
C GLY A 371 9.25 -28.78 6.99
N PHE A 372 8.94 -28.41 8.23
CA PHE A 372 8.49 -29.35 9.26
C PHE A 372 7.19 -30.06 8.84
N VAL A 373 6.19 -29.32 8.36
CA VAL A 373 4.91 -29.87 7.92
C VAL A 373 5.10 -30.83 6.75
N ILE A 374 5.92 -30.47 5.75
CA ILE A 374 6.23 -31.37 4.63
C ILE A 374 6.86 -32.67 5.16
N PHE A 375 7.88 -32.57 6.00
CA PHE A 375 8.57 -33.74 6.54
C PHE A 375 7.63 -34.68 7.33
N PHE A 376 6.83 -34.13 8.24
CA PHE A 376 5.92 -34.92 9.08
C PHE A 376 4.74 -35.50 8.31
N ILE A 377 4.18 -34.75 7.36
CA ILE A 377 3.03 -35.22 6.59
C ILE A 377 3.44 -36.28 5.58
N LEU A 378 4.63 -36.18 4.98
CA LEU A 378 5.10 -37.18 4.03
C LEU A 378 5.23 -38.57 4.66
N GLU A 379 5.72 -38.66 5.89
CA GLU A 379 5.81 -39.94 6.63
C GLU A 379 4.43 -40.60 6.81
N VAL A 380 3.37 -39.80 6.89
CA VAL A 380 2.00 -40.28 7.10
C VAL A 380 1.33 -40.65 5.77
N ILE A 381 1.60 -39.90 4.70
CA ILE A 381 0.93 -40.01 3.40
C ILE A 381 1.67 -40.94 2.42
N ASP A 382 2.87 -41.43 2.74
CA ASP A 382 3.75 -42.18 1.81
C ASP A 382 3.08 -43.34 1.04
N ASN A 383 1.99 -43.91 1.56
CA ASN A 383 1.23 -44.98 0.90
C ASN A 383 0.02 -44.51 0.05
N GLU A 384 -0.38 -43.24 0.14
CA GLU A 384 -1.59 -42.69 -0.50
C GLU A 384 -1.32 -41.79 -1.71
N ILE A 385 -0.07 -41.34 -1.89
CA ILE A 385 0.33 -40.49 -3.02
C ILE A 385 1.16 -41.27 -4.05
N ILE A 386 1.00 -40.91 -5.32
CA ILE A 386 1.77 -41.50 -6.42
C ILE A 386 3.21 -40.94 -6.45
N LEU A 387 3.39 -39.72 -5.93
CA LEU A 387 4.67 -39.03 -5.93
C LEU A 387 5.58 -39.59 -4.84
N SER A 388 6.77 -40.05 -5.20
CA SER A 388 7.71 -40.62 -4.21
C SER A 388 8.12 -39.57 -3.17
N THR A 389 8.24 -39.98 -1.91
CA THR A 389 8.74 -39.11 -0.83
C THR A 389 10.09 -38.46 -1.19
N SER A 390 10.97 -39.19 -1.89
CA SER A 390 12.23 -38.63 -2.40
C SER A 390 12.03 -37.43 -3.33
N CYS A 391 11.06 -37.48 -4.26
CA CYS A 391 10.79 -36.38 -5.17
C CYS A 391 10.26 -35.14 -4.45
N VAL A 392 9.40 -35.32 -3.44
CA VAL A 392 8.89 -34.19 -2.65
C VAL A 392 10.01 -33.55 -1.81
N MET A 393 10.88 -34.37 -1.23
CA MET A 393 12.03 -33.88 -0.47
C MET A 393 13.07 -33.17 -1.35
N GLU A 394 13.30 -33.65 -2.58
CA GLU A 394 14.12 -32.97 -3.57
C GLU A 394 13.54 -31.61 -3.95
N LEU A 395 12.23 -31.54 -4.25
CA LEU A 395 11.54 -30.28 -4.53
C LEU A 395 11.68 -29.30 -3.36
N TYR A 396 11.47 -29.77 -2.12
CA TYR A 396 11.67 -28.95 -0.93
C TYR A 396 13.12 -28.43 -0.84
N ALA A 397 14.12 -29.30 -1.03
CA ALA A 397 15.53 -28.90 -1.02
C ALA A 397 15.84 -27.84 -2.09
N TYR A 398 15.31 -28.00 -3.31
CA TYR A 398 15.47 -27.01 -4.38
C TYR A 398 14.81 -25.67 -4.04
N THR A 399 13.63 -25.68 -3.41
CA THR A 399 13.00 -24.44 -2.94
C THR A 399 13.82 -23.76 -1.85
N MET A 400 14.34 -24.49 -0.87
CA MET A 400 15.21 -23.90 0.16
C MET A 400 16.50 -23.31 -0.43
N ALA A 401 17.13 -23.99 -1.39
CA ALA A 401 18.28 -23.48 -2.11
C ALA A 401 17.93 -22.22 -2.91
N GLY A 402 16.77 -22.21 -3.59
CA GLY A 402 16.29 -21.05 -4.33
C GLY A 402 16.01 -19.84 -3.44
N VAL A 403 15.40 -20.03 -2.25
CA VAL A 403 15.25 -18.96 -1.24
C VAL A 403 16.61 -18.39 -0.85
N ALA A 404 17.59 -19.25 -0.54
CA ALA A 404 18.92 -18.81 -0.14
C ALA A 404 19.65 -18.04 -1.26
N VAL A 405 19.60 -18.54 -2.50
CA VAL A 405 20.19 -17.88 -3.68
C VAL A 405 19.51 -16.54 -3.95
N GLY A 406 18.17 -16.50 -3.91
CA GLY A 406 17.41 -15.29 -4.12
C GLY A 406 17.70 -14.22 -3.08
N LEU A 407 17.73 -14.59 -1.79
CA LEU A 407 18.11 -13.69 -0.70
C LEU A 407 19.55 -13.21 -0.85
N TRP A 408 20.49 -14.09 -1.21
CA TRP A 408 21.88 -13.69 -1.46
C TRP A 408 22.00 -12.69 -2.62
N MET A 409 21.31 -12.93 -3.74
CA MET A 409 21.25 -11.99 -4.86
C MET A 409 20.63 -10.65 -4.46
N PHE A 410 19.55 -10.68 -3.68
CA PHE A 410 18.89 -9.47 -3.17
C PHE A 410 19.82 -8.66 -2.26
N LEU A 411 20.39 -9.30 -1.23
CA LEU A 411 21.23 -8.66 -0.22
C LEU A 411 22.56 -8.17 -0.79
N SER A 412 23.18 -8.92 -1.71
CA SER A 412 24.43 -8.51 -2.37
C SER A 412 24.27 -7.28 -3.27
N ASN A 413 23.03 -6.93 -3.64
CA ASN A 413 22.70 -5.75 -4.45
C ASN A 413 22.09 -4.60 -3.63
N CYS A 414 21.99 -4.75 -2.30
CA CYS A 414 21.70 -3.64 -1.41
C CYS A 414 22.90 -2.66 -1.33
N ASP A 415 22.61 -1.38 -1.12
CA ASP A 415 23.60 -0.30 -0.92
C ASP A 415 24.53 -0.66 0.27
N LYS A 416 25.77 -0.15 0.29
CA LYS A 416 26.75 -0.45 1.35
C LYS A 416 26.29 0.03 2.72
N ASP A 417 25.45 1.06 2.74
CA ASP A 417 24.86 1.61 3.96
C ASP A 417 23.68 0.77 4.47
N PHE A 418 23.31 -0.29 3.74
CA PHE A 418 22.28 -1.22 4.19
C PHE A 418 22.76 -2.05 5.37
N ASP A 419 22.33 -1.66 6.57
CA ASP A 419 22.55 -2.49 7.75
C ASP A 419 21.53 -3.63 7.80
N VAL A 420 21.95 -4.82 7.35
CA VAL A 420 21.16 -6.05 7.42
C VAL A 420 20.65 -6.31 8.84
N LYS A 421 21.37 -5.85 9.89
CA LYS A 421 20.91 -6.01 11.27
C LYS A 421 19.60 -5.27 11.53
N LEU A 422 19.29 -4.20 10.79
CA LEU A 422 18.00 -3.49 10.90
C LEU A 422 16.80 -4.40 10.54
N LEU A 423 17.00 -5.45 9.73
CA LEU A 423 15.95 -6.44 9.48
C LEU A 423 15.60 -7.28 10.72
N PHE A 424 16.50 -7.34 11.70
CA PHE A 424 16.40 -8.16 12.90
C PHE A 424 16.38 -7.36 14.21
N GLN A 425 16.63 -6.05 14.15
CA GLN A 425 16.61 -5.18 15.32
C GLN A 425 15.21 -5.13 15.95
N LYS A 426 15.16 -5.22 17.28
CA LYS A 426 13.92 -5.10 18.06
C LYS A 426 13.57 -3.62 18.22
N LYS A 427 13.09 -2.99 17.16
CA LYS A 427 12.45 -1.67 17.21
C LYS A 427 10.97 -1.84 16.88
N SER A 428 10.09 -1.38 17.76
CA SER A 428 8.68 -1.25 17.43
C SER A 428 8.52 -0.18 16.34
N GLY A 429 7.39 -0.22 15.64
CA GLY A 429 7.08 0.78 14.61
C GLY A 429 7.19 2.20 15.14
N LYS A 430 6.61 2.42 16.32
CA LYS A 430 6.65 3.66 17.08
C LYS A 430 8.07 4.07 17.45
N LYS A 431 8.90 3.15 17.95
CA LYS A 431 10.28 3.47 18.29
C LYS A 431 11.08 3.85 17.06
N GLN A 432 10.92 3.11 15.95
CA GLN A 432 11.59 3.42 14.71
C GLN A 432 11.18 4.80 14.19
N ILE A 433 9.88 5.09 14.14
CA ILE A 433 9.38 6.41 13.73
C ILE A 433 9.90 7.52 14.65
N SER A 434 9.93 7.29 15.96
CA SER A 434 10.46 8.26 16.94
C SER A 434 11.96 8.50 16.78
N ASP A 435 12.76 7.44 16.63
CA ASP A 435 14.21 7.54 16.39
C ASP A 435 14.45 8.35 15.10
N CYS A 436 13.63 8.10 14.09
CA CYS A 436 13.72 8.77 12.81
C CYS A 436 13.27 10.22 12.88
N TRP A 437 12.20 10.53 13.60
CA TRP A 437 11.73 11.90 13.85
C TRP A 437 12.84 12.81 14.40
N GLN A 438 13.68 12.26 15.28
CA GLN A 438 14.78 12.99 15.92
C GLN A 438 16.05 13.09 15.06
N ASP A 439 16.16 12.29 14.00
CA ASP A 439 17.34 12.32 13.14
C ASP A 439 17.13 13.24 11.93
N ASP A 440 17.69 14.45 12.04
CA ASP A 440 17.62 15.45 10.97
C ASP A 440 18.27 14.99 9.65
N LYS A 441 19.14 13.97 9.69
CA LYS A 441 19.77 13.40 8.49
C LYS A 441 18.86 12.40 7.78
N ILE A 442 17.87 11.84 8.45
CA ILE A 442 17.03 10.76 7.91
C ILE A 442 16.03 11.30 6.87
N TRP A 443 15.55 12.51 7.07
CA TRP A 443 14.55 13.11 6.19
C TRP A 443 15.20 13.98 5.11
N SER A 444 14.90 13.69 3.84
CA SER A 444 15.00 14.67 2.76
C SER A 444 13.94 14.32 1.74
N PHE A 445 12.75 14.87 1.91
CA PHE A 445 11.70 14.71 0.91
C PHE A 445 12.03 15.67 -0.24
N PRO A 446 12.16 15.19 -1.49
CA PRO A 446 12.60 16.03 -2.61
C PRO A 446 11.73 17.28 -2.82
N ASP A 447 10.46 17.19 -2.43
CA ASP A 447 9.44 18.22 -2.62
C ASP A 447 9.25 19.09 -1.36
N CYS A 448 9.96 18.78 -0.27
CA CYS A 448 9.89 19.58 0.94
C CYS A 448 10.92 20.72 0.91
N ILE A 449 10.39 21.93 1.00
CA ILE A 449 11.16 23.18 0.91
C ILE A 449 11.89 23.48 2.23
N SER A 450 11.46 22.89 3.35
CA SER A 450 12.06 23.07 4.67
C SER A 450 11.88 21.83 5.56
N LYS A 451 12.69 21.75 6.63
CA LYS A 451 12.56 20.70 7.66
C LYS A 451 11.20 20.72 8.37
N GLU A 452 10.63 21.91 8.55
CA GLU A 452 9.27 22.06 9.08
C GLU A 452 8.22 21.46 8.13
N HIS A 453 8.38 21.68 6.82
CA HIS A 453 7.52 21.04 5.81
C HIS A 453 7.67 19.52 5.85
N GLU A 454 8.89 18.99 5.97
CA GLU A 454 9.12 17.54 6.11
C GLU A 454 8.43 16.94 7.35
N ARG A 455 8.60 17.59 8.50
CA ARG A 455 7.98 17.13 9.75
C ARG A 455 6.46 17.25 9.70
N TRP A 456 5.92 18.31 9.11
CA TRP A 456 4.48 18.45 8.88
C TRP A 456 3.92 17.39 7.94
N TYR A 457 4.62 17.15 6.84
CA TYR A 457 4.28 16.08 5.90
C TYR A 457 4.25 14.73 6.61
N LEU A 458 5.21 14.48 7.51
CA LEU A 458 5.22 13.27 8.32
C LEU A 458 4.06 13.18 9.31
N VAL A 459 3.66 14.27 9.96
CA VAL A 459 2.47 14.30 10.84
C VAL A 459 1.20 13.94 10.07
N ASN A 460 1.11 14.29 8.79
CA ASN A 460 -0.01 13.91 7.92
C ASN A 460 0.11 12.45 7.42
N LEU A 461 1.33 11.97 7.18
CA LEU A 461 1.60 10.62 6.66
C LEU A 461 1.50 9.55 7.75
N VAL A 462 1.95 9.89 8.96
CA VAL A 462 2.08 9.00 10.11
C VAL A 462 1.07 9.41 11.15
N HIS A 463 0.26 8.45 11.60
CA HIS A 463 -0.71 8.73 12.62
C HIS A 463 -0.03 9.36 13.87
N PRO A 464 -0.56 10.47 14.43
CA PRO A 464 0.08 11.21 15.53
C PRO A 464 0.39 10.37 16.80
N LEU A 465 -0.18 9.17 16.93
CA LEU A 465 0.13 8.20 17.99
C LEU A 465 1.53 7.57 17.88
N TYR A 466 2.12 7.54 16.69
CA TYR A 466 3.46 6.99 16.44
C TYR A 466 4.58 8.00 16.65
N LEU A 467 4.25 9.29 16.77
CA LEU A 467 5.21 10.36 16.97
C LEU A 467 5.39 10.69 18.46
N PRO A 468 6.59 11.13 18.88
CA PRO A 468 6.82 11.62 20.23
C PRO A 468 5.92 12.83 20.50
N PHE A 469 5.07 12.70 21.52
CA PHE A 469 4.00 13.64 21.83
C PHE A 469 4.50 15.08 22.03
N GLU A 470 5.56 15.21 22.83
CA GLU A 470 6.18 16.49 23.19
C GLU A 470 6.69 17.21 21.94
N ASP A 471 7.35 16.48 21.04
CA ASP A 471 7.94 17.08 19.84
C ASP A 471 6.89 17.48 18.81
N VAL A 472 5.80 16.71 18.66
CA VAL A 472 4.70 17.10 17.77
C VAL A 472 3.96 18.31 18.31
N THR A 473 3.73 18.35 19.62
CA THR A 473 3.09 19.50 20.28
C THR A 473 3.92 20.76 20.07
N LEU A 474 5.23 20.68 20.34
CA LEU A 474 6.16 21.78 20.13
C LEU A 474 6.19 22.23 18.66
N LEU A 475 6.20 21.29 17.70
CA LEU A 475 6.14 21.62 16.27
C LEU A 475 4.86 22.39 15.93
N ILE A 476 3.71 21.92 16.42
CA ILE A 476 2.41 22.53 16.13
C ILE A 476 2.29 23.91 16.78
N GLU A 477 2.73 24.06 18.03
CA GLU A 477 2.78 25.35 18.71
C GLU A 477 3.68 26.35 17.97
N ASN A 478 4.85 25.90 17.51
CA ASN A 478 5.75 26.73 16.73
C ASN A 478 5.15 27.13 15.38
N LEU A 479 4.50 26.21 14.66
CA LEU A 479 3.81 26.53 13.41
C LEU A 479 2.63 27.48 13.64
N ALA A 480 1.83 27.24 14.67
CA ALA A 480 0.70 28.10 15.03
C ALA A 480 1.18 29.52 15.33
N LYS A 481 2.21 29.67 16.17
CA LYS A 481 2.79 30.96 16.53
C LYS A 481 3.43 31.67 15.34
N LYS A 482 4.12 30.92 14.46
CA LYS A 482 4.77 31.45 13.26
C LYS A 482 3.77 32.02 12.25
N TYR A 483 2.60 31.39 12.12
CA TYR A 483 1.55 31.79 11.16
C TYR A 483 0.34 32.49 11.81
N GLU A 484 0.45 32.84 13.09
CA GLU A 484 -0.46 33.75 13.79
C GLU A 484 -0.28 35.18 13.25
N ASP A 485 0.96 35.55 12.90
CA ASP A 485 1.27 36.78 12.19
C ASP A 485 0.77 36.69 10.73
N ARG A 486 -0.29 37.45 10.45
CA ARG A 486 -0.91 37.52 9.11
C ARG A 486 0.00 38.09 8.03
N SER A 487 1.12 38.73 8.40
CA SER A 487 2.12 39.21 7.44
C SER A 487 3.02 38.08 6.91
N VAL A 488 3.06 36.93 7.58
CA VAL A 488 3.81 35.76 7.15
C VAL A 488 2.95 34.93 6.20
N GLU A 489 3.36 34.88 4.93
CA GLU A 489 2.68 34.08 3.91
C GLU A 489 2.67 32.60 4.30
N ARG A 490 1.47 32.00 4.31
CA ARG A 490 1.33 30.58 4.60
C ARG A 490 1.83 29.76 3.42
N PRO A 491 2.61 28.69 3.65
CA PRO A 491 3.08 27.84 2.58
C PRO A 491 1.95 27.03 1.94
N GLU A 492 2.02 26.77 0.63
CA GLU A 492 1.01 26.01 -0.14
C GLU A 492 0.70 24.63 0.43
N TRP A 493 1.72 23.99 0.99
CA TRP A 493 1.62 22.66 1.58
C TRP A 493 0.90 22.61 2.94
N LEU A 494 0.67 23.76 3.58
CA LEU A 494 -0.23 23.85 4.73
C LEU A 494 -1.71 23.86 4.31
N GLY A 495 -1.99 23.89 3.00
CA GLY A 495 -3.31 23.92 2.39
C GLY A 495 -3.80 25.35 2.15
N TYR A 496 -3.92 25.76 0.89
CA TYR A 496 -4.49 27.07 0.51
C TYR A 496 -6.02 27.09 0.58
N ASP A 497 -6.66 25.91 0.56
CA ASP A 497 -8.12 25.74 0.59
C ASP A 497 -8.68 25.37 1.97
N ILE A 498 -7.82 25.22 2.97
CA ILE A 498 -8.25 25.04 4.35
C ILE A 498 -8.64 26.45 4.84
N ASP A 499 -9.94 26.75 4.85
CA ASP A 499 -10.50 27.97 5.46
C ASP A 499 -9.79 28.23 6.81
N GLU A 500 -9.57 29.48 7.21
CA GLU A 500 -8.91 29.81 8.50
C GLU A 500 -9.53 28.99 9.66
N ARG A 501 -10.83 28.67 9.54
CA ARG A 501 -11.59 27.79 10.44
C ARG A 501 -11.19 26.31 10.41
N GLU A 502 -10.86 25.72 9.27
CA GLU A 502 -10.43 24.32 9.19
C GLU A 502 -8.97 24.14 9.65
N ALA A 503 -8.11 25.14 9.47
CA ALA A 503 -6.72 25.10 9.93
C ALA A 503 -6.68 25.28 11.45
N ALA A 504 -7.43 26.25 11.97
CA ALA A 504 -7.69 26.38 13.40
C ALA A 504 -8.37 25.12 13.95
N GLY A 505 -9.36 24.56 13.23
CA GLY A 505 -10.02 23.32 13.57
C GLY A 505 -9.10 22.10 13.55
N PHE A 506 -8.09 22.05 12.68
CA PHE A 506 -7.09 20.98 12.66
C PHE A 506 -6.13 21.09 13.84
N ILE A 507 -5.64 22.30 14.12
CA ILE A 507 -4.82 22.58 15.31
C ILE A 507 -5.62 22.27 16.59
N ASP A 508 -6.89 22.63 16.66
CA ASP A 508 -7.79 22.31 17.78
C ASP A 508 -8.11 20.82 17.87
N ARG A 509 -8.32 20.12 16.74
CA ARG A 509 -8.49 18.66 16.72
C ARG A 509 -7.24 17.97 17.25
N ILE A 510 -6.06 18.40 16.84
CA ILE A 510 -4.80 17.83 17.31
C ILE A 510 -4.56 18.17 18.78
N LYS A 511 -4.81 19.42 19.21
CA LYS A 511 -4.79 19.80 20.63
C LYS A 511 -5.74 18.92 21.45
N CYS A 512 -6.96 18.66 20.97
CA CYS A 512 -7.90 17.73 21.61
C CYS A 512 -7.40 16.28 21.65
N ILE A 513 -6.78 15.75 20.58
CA ILE A 513 -6.17 14.39 20.58
C ILE A 513 -5.12 14.29 21.68
N TYR A 514 -4.43 15.40 21.93
CA TYR A 514 -3.27 15.44 22.79
C TYR A 514 -3.57 15.83 24.25
N GLU A 515 -4.50 16.74 24.51
CA GLU A 515 -5.12 16.97 25.82
C GLU A 515 -5.76 15.67 26.35
N PHE A 516 -6.38 14.86 25.47
CA PHE A 516 -6.93 13.53 25.80
C PHE A 516 -5.88 12.52 26.31
N LYS A 517 -4.59 12.72 25.97
CA LYS A 517 -3.48 11.83 26.36
C LYS A 517 -2.70 12.33 27.57
N GLY A 518 -2.65 13.64 27.80
CA GLY A 518 -1.85 14.27 28.85
C GLY A 518 -2.52 14.31 30.24
N VAL A 519 -3.84 14.10 30.33
CA VAL A 519 -4.54 14.20 31.61
C VAL A 519 -4.94 12.82 32.14
N ASP A 520 -4.05 12.21 32.92
CA ASP A 520 -4.46 11.20 33.89
C ASP A 520 -5.27 11.93 34.98
N GLY A 521 -6.61 11.93 34.83
CA GLY A 521 -7.55 12.58 35.77
C GLY A 521 -8.47 13.66 35.18
N ALA A 522 -8.56 13.81 33.85
CA ALA A 522 -9.52 14.77 33.27
C ALA A 522 -10.96 14.37 33.60
N GLU A 523 -11.75 15.33 34.04
CA GLU A 523 -13.20 15.18 34.22
C GLU A 523 -13.87 14.76 32.90
N GLY A 524 -14.87 13.87 32.99
CA GLY A 524 -15.52 13.26 31.83
C GLY A 524 -16.06 14.25 30.79
N ASP A 525 -16.42 15.46 31.22
CA ASP A 525 -16.94 16.51 30.34
C ASP A 525 -15.87 17.12 29.42
N ILE A 526 -14.60 17.15 29.85
CA ILE A 526 -13.48 17.59 29.00
C ILE A 526 -13.19 16.52 27.95
N ILE A 527 -13.28 15.26 28.34
CA ILE A 527 -13.09 14.12 27.45
C ILE A 527 -14.19 14.09 26.38
N ASP A 528 -15.45 14.24 26.77
CA ASP A 528 -16.59 14.25 25.85
C ASP A 528 -16.55 15.46 24.91
N ASN A 529 -16.20 16.65 25.41
CA ASN A 529 -16.07 17.84 24.57
C ASN A 529 -14.91 17.73 23.58
N SER A 530 -13.76 17.20 23.99
CA SER A 530 -12.62 17.03 23.09
C SER A 530 -12.89 15.98 22.02
N LEU A 531 -13.58 14.89 22.35
CA LEU A 531 -13.98 13.87 21.38
C LEU A 531 -15.09 14.36 20.43
N ASN A 532 -16.06 15.13 20.93
CA ASN A 532 -17.11 15.75 20.10
C ASN A 532 -16.51 16.80 19.15
N ARG A 533 -15.49 17.56 19.57
CA ARG A 533 -14.73 18.46 18.69
C ARG A 533 -13.90 17.71 17.63
N LEU A 534 -13.40 16.53 17.99
CA LEU A 534 -12.61 15.67 17.11
C LEU A 534 -13.42 14.98 16.01
N PHE A 535 -14.61 14.51 16.36
CA PHE A 535 -15.41 13.61 15.53
C PHE A 535 -16.75 14.21 15.08
N GLY A 536 -17.01 15.48 15.42
CA GLY A 536 -18.24 16.20 15.14
C GLY A 536 -19.31 15.97 16.21
N ASP A 537 -20.26 16.92 16.31
CA ASP A 537 -21.35 16.88 17.29
C ASP A 537 -22.22 15.63 17.10
N GLY A 538 -22.03 14.67 18.00
CA GLY A 538 -22.86 13.48 18.07
C GLY A 538 -22.25 12.43 18.98
N VAL A 539 -23.14 11.73 19.70
CA VAL A 539 -23.11 10.38 20.28
C VAL A 539 -21.74 9.74 20.57
N HIS A 540 -20.78 9.75 19.64
CA HIS A 540 -19.48 9.09 19.65
C HIS A 540 -18.49 9.55 20.75
N GLY A 541 -18.47 10.82 21.17
CA GLY A 541 -17.59 11.27 22.26
C GLY A 541 -17.93 10.60 23.59
N GLY A 542 -19.22 10.60 23.93
CA GLY A 542 -19.78 10.03 25.16
C GLY A 542 -19.55 8.53 25.37
N TYR A 543 -19.37 7.74 24.31
CA TYR A 543 -19.13 6.29 24.44
C TYR A 543 -17.66 5.95 24.73
N MET A 544 -16.74 6.73 24.17
CA MET A 544 -15.29 6.57 24.34
C MET A 544 -14.83 6.97 25.75
N ALA A 545 -15.40 8.03 26.34
CA ALA A 545 -15.16 8.37 27.75
C ALA A 545 -15.66 7.28 28.71
N LYS A 546 -16.88 6.75 28.47
CA LYS A 546 -17.52 5.72 29.31
C LYS A 546 -16.82 4.35 29.29
N ALA A 547 -16.25 3.95 28.16
CA ALA A 547 -15.49 2.70 28.07
C ALA A 547 -14.21 2.72 28.95
N ARG A 548 -13.71 3.91 29.29
CA ARG A 548 -12.49 4.10 30.10
C ARG A 548 -12.78 4.33 31.58
N THR A 549 -13.89 4.97 31.94
CA THR A 549 -14.25 5.25 33.35
C THR A 549 -14.99 4.10 34.04
N GLY A 550 -15.55 3.14 33.28
CA GLY A 550 -16.19 1.94 33.85
C GLY A 550 -17.57 2.17 34.49
N GLU A 551 -18.17 3.36 34.34
CA GLU A 551 -19.46 3.67 34.96
C GLU A 551 -20.65 3.00 34.26
N LYS A 552 -21.44 2.22 35.02
CA LYS A 552 -22.72 1.65 34.58
C LYS A 552 -23.81 2.72 34.59
N TYR A 553 -24.51 2.87 33.48
CA TYR A 553 -25.58 3.84 33.30
C TYR A 553 -26.79 3.56 34.22
N LYS A 554 -27.02 4.39 35.25
CA LYS A 554 -28.35 4.52 35.89
C LYS A 554 -29.14 5.60 35.16
N LYS A 555 -30.10 5.16 34.34
CA LYS A 555 -31.01 6.03 33.60
C LYS A 555 -31.82 6.88 34.58
N LYS A 556 -31.49 8.16 34.72
CA LYS A 556 -32.29 9.14 35.47
C LYS A 556 -33.32 9.73 34.51
N GLU A 557 -34.55 9.23 34.56
CA GLU A 557 -35.68 9.87 33.90
C GLU A 557 -35.84 11.29 34.42
N THR A 558 -35.63 12.27 33.53
CA THR A 558 -35.99 13.67 33.79
C THR A 558 -37.19 14.00 32.92
N SER A 559 -38.33 14.14 33.58
CA SER A 559 -39.62 14.54 33.02
C SER A 559 -39.57 16.02 32.62
N ILE A 560 -39.53 16.27 31.30
CA ILE A 560 -39.66 17.61 30.75
C ILE A 560 -41.15 18.00 30.77
N LYS A 561 -41.54 18.83 31.76
CA LYS A 561 -42.81 19.57 31.73
C LYS A 561 -42.74 20.64 30.63
N ARG A 562 -43.36 20.39 29.47
CA ARG A 562 -43.61 21.41 28.44
C ARG A 562 -44.76 22.33 28.89
N LYS A 563 -44.48 23.62 29.05
CA LYS A 563 -45.50 24.68 28.98
C LYS A 563 -45.96 24.80 27.52
N VAL A 564 -47.23 24.56 27.28
CA VAL A 564 -47.91 24.77 25.99
C VAL A 564 -48.48 26.18 25.99
N SER A 565 -47.96 27.05 25.14
CA SER A 565 -48.70 28.22 24.64
C SER A 565 -49.14 27.92 23.21
N GLY A 566 -50.45 27.96 23.00
CA GLY A 566 -51.08 27.51 21.77
C GLY A 566 -50.77 28.38 20.55
N SER A 567 -50.71 27.72 19.41
CA SER A 567 -51.31 28.25 18.18
C SER A 567 -51.87 27.06 17.40
N LYS A 568 -53.17 27.15 17.13
CA LYS A 568 -53.87 26.32 16.14
C LYS A 568 -53.35 26.71 14.76
N ILE A 569 -53.23 25.75 13.84
CA ILE A 569 -53.85 25.79 12.50
C ILE A 569 -53.59 24.48 11.73
N ALA A 570 -54.71 23.90 11.31
CA ALA A 570 -55.00 23.05 10.14
C ALA A 570 -54.15 21.81 9.81
N ALA A 571 -54.81 20.67 10.02
CA ALA A 571 -54.53 19.38 9.41
C ALA A 571 -54.79 19.37 7.90
N ARG A 572 -53.90 18.71 7.14
CA ARG A 572 -54.24 17.98 5.91
C ARG A 572 -53.44 16.68 5.93
N GLY A 573 -54.16 15.58 6.10
CA GLY A 573 -53.60 14.24 6.08
C GLY A 573 -53.49 13.70 4.65
N PHE A 574 -52.56 12.76 4.46
CA PHE A 574 -52.65 11.69 3.48
C PHE A 574 -51.72 10.56 3.98
N LEU A 575 -52.31 9.45 4.41
CA LEU A 575 -51.67 8.14 4.52
C LEU A 575 -52.18 7.29 3.35
N PRO A 576 -51.32 6.59 2.59
CA PRO A 576 -51.77 5.48 1.77
C PRO A 576 -51.76 4.18 2.60
N GLN A 577 -52.87 3.45 2.55
CA GLN A 577 -52.94 2.05 2.96
C GLN A 577 -52.19 1.13 1.99
N PRO A 578 -51.68 -0.03 2.43
CA PRO A 578 -51.07 -1.03 1.56
C PRO A 578 -52.14 -1.87 0.84
N PRO A 579 -51.90 -2.33 -0.40
CA PRO A 579 -52.82 -3.22 -1.08
C PRO A 579 -52.63 -4.68 -0.62
N SER A 580 -53.74 -5.33 -0.32
CA SER A 580 -53.91 -6.77 -0.19
C SER A 580 -54.11 -7.42 -1.56
N GLY A 581 -53.41 -8.53 -1.82
CA GLY A 581 -53.85 -9.62 -2.69
C GLY A 581 -53.40 -9.59 -4.16
N PHE A 582 -52.33 -10.35 -4.48
CA PHE A 582 -52.38 -11.66 -5.15
C PHE A 582 -51.04 -12.38 -4.98
#